data_AF-A0A925GSJ0-F1
#
_entry.id   AF-A0A925GSJ0-F1
#
_cell.length_a   1.000
_cell.length_b   1.000
_cell.length_c   1.000
_cell.angle_alpha   90.00
_cell.angle_beta   90.00
_cell.angle_gamma   90.00
#
_symmetry.space_group_name_H-M   'P 1'
#
loop_
_entity.id
_entity.type
_entity.pdbx_description
1 polymer ?
#
loop_
_entity_poly.entity_id
_entity_poly.type
_entity_poly.pdbx_seq_one_letter_code
_entity_poly.pdbx_strand_id
1 'polypeptide(L)'
;MRRNACLVVLTLLFGLVGYAQLDTTRRIDPGAVTIARDAWGVPHIFAKTDPEVAYGLAWAHAEDDFQTIQLPLLAGKAMLGRLKGKSGAAADYVVQLLRCRELAEARYEADLSPEFKALLEGY
;
A
#
# COMPACT_ATOMS: atom_id res chain seq x y z
N MET A 1 40.04 10.89 31.88
CA MET A 1 39.39 11.74 30.84
C MET A 1 39.26 11.06 29.46
N ARG A 2 40.12 10.10 29.06
CA ARG A 2 40.06 9.48 27.72
C ARG A 2 38.93 8.45 27.48
N ARG A 3 38.41 7.78 28.53
CA ARG A 3 37.30 6.80 28.40
C ARG A 3 35.95 7.44 28.02
N ASN A 4 35.69 8.65 28.46
CA ASN A 4 34.40 9.31 28.22
C ASN A 4 34.33 9.94 26.82
N ALA A 5 35.46 10.35 26.25
CA ALA A 5 35.52 10.87 24.88
C ALA A 5 35.19 9.80 23.83
N CYS A 6 35.64 8.55 24.04
CA CYS A 6 35.36 7.45 23.12
C CYS A 6 33.87 7.05 23.12
N LEU A 7 33.23 7.09 24.30
CA LEU A 7 31.79 6.78 24.44
C LEU A 7 30.90 7.82 23.75
N VAL A 8 31.27 9.11 23.82
CA VAL A 8 30.56 10.22 23.16
C VAL A 8 30.72 10.16 21.63
N VAL A 9 31.90 9.80 21.13
CA VAL A 9 32.12 9.63 19.69
C VAL A 9 31.32 8.44 19.15
N LEU A 10 31.24 7.35 19.91
CA LEU A 10 30.48 6.16 19.52
C LEU A 10 28.96 6.41 19.51
N THR A 11 28.42 7.17 20.47
CA THR A 11 27.00 7.56 20.46
C THR A 11 26.67 8.57 19.36
N LEU A 12 27.58 9.49 19.04
CA LEU A 12 27.42 10.41 17.90
C LEU A 12 27.46 9.67 16.55
N LEU A 13 28.34 8.66 16.40
CA LEU A 13 28.40 7.81 15.20
C LEU A 13 27.13 6.96 15.04
N PHE A 14 26.61 6.37 16.13
CA PHE A 14 25.33 5.64 16.10
C PHE A 14 24.14 6.55 15.76
N GLY A 15 24.14 7.78 16.28
CA GLY A 15 23.14 8.80 15.93
C GLY A 15 23.19 9.16 14.44
N LEU A 16 24.39 9.39 13.88
CA LEU A 16 24.57 9.73 12.46
C LEU A 16 24.14 8.60 11.51
N VAL A 17 24.45 7.34 11.85
CA VAL A 17 24.00 6.18 11.06
C VAL A 17 22.47 6.02 11.14
N GLY A 18 21.87 6.27 12.31
CA GLY A 18 20.40 6.27 12.47
C GLY A 18 19.69 7.37 11.68
N TYR A 19 20.28 8.57 11.56
CA TYR A 19 19.76 9.63 10.69
C TYR A 19 19.92 9.33 9.19
N ALA A 20 20.97 8.61 8.80
CA ALA A 20 21.18 8.23 7.40
C ALA A 20 20.22 7.14 6.90
N GLN A 21 19.54 6.44 7.81
CA GLN A 21 18.49 5.46 7.52
C GLN A 21 17.08 6.08 7.56
N LEU A 22 16.94 7.40 7.39
CA LEU A 22 15.64 7.97 7.03
C LEU A 22 15.22 7.35 5.70
N ASP A 23 14.32 6.38 5.80
CA ASP A 23 13.75 5.59 4.73
C ASP A 23 13.64 6.36 3.41
N THR A 24 14.48 6.02 2.45
CA THR A 24 14.25 6.26 1.02
C THR A 24 13.21 5.28 0.47
N THR A 25 12.21 4.93 1.28
CA THR A 25 10.99 4.33 0.73
C THR A 25 10.42 5.40 -0.19
N ARG A 26 10.28 5.04 -1.46
CA ARG A 26 9.81 5.95 -2.51
C ARG A 26 8.34 6.24 -2.22
N ARG A 27 8.09 7.19 -1.32
CA ARG A 27 6.76 7.64 -0.95
C ARG A 27 6.17 8.29 -2.20
N ILE A 28 5.02 7.78 -2.63
CA ILE A 28 4.24 8.40 -3.71
C ILE A 28 4.08 9.89 -3.38
N ASP A 29 4.39 10.75 -4.35
CA ASP A 29 4.10 12.18 -4.26
C ASP A 29 2.79 12.46 -4.99
N PRO A 30 1.66 12.66 -4.27
CA PRO A 30 0.39 12.97 -4.91
C PRO A 30 0.43 14.24 -5.76
N GLY A 31 1.33 15.19 -5.44
CA GLY A 31 1.50 16.43 -6.20
C GLY A 31 2.13 16.22 -7.58
N ALA A 32 2.78 15.06 -7.80
CA ALA A 32 3.33 14.67 -9.10
C ALA A 32 2.30 13.97 -10.01
N VAL A 33 1.09 13.70 -9.50
CA VAL A 33 0.03 12.98 -10.22
C VAL A 33 -0.98 13.97 -10.79
N THR A 34 -1.23 13.87 -12.08
CA THR A 34 -2.28 14.65 -12.77
C THR A 34 -3.40 13.71 -13.21
N ILE A 35 -4.63 13.98 -12.76
CA ILE A 35 -5.83 13.26 -13.20
C ILE A 35 -6.67 14.25 -14.03
N ALA A 36 -6.72 14.05 -15.34
CA ALA A 36 -7.55 14.83 -16.25
C ALA A 36 -8.79 14.02 -16.63
N ARG A 37 -9.99 14.56 -16.42
CA ARG A 37 -11.25 13.89 -16.78
C ARG A 37 -11.82 14.45 -18.07
N ASP A 38 -12.33 13.57 -18.92
CA ASP A 38 -13.05 13.98 -20.13
C ASP A 38 -14.50 14.43 -19.81
N ALA A 39 -15.29 14.73 -20.85
CA ALA A 39 -16.68 15.16 -20.70
C ALA A 39 -17.62 14.08 -20.12
N TRP A 40 -17.21 12.82 -20.13
CA TRP A 40 -17.95 11.68 -19.58
C TRP A 40 -17.43 11.27 -18.20
N GLY A 41 -16.43 12.00 -17.67
CA GLY A 41 -15.81 11.71 -16.38
C GLY A 41 -14.72 10.64 -16.44
N VAL A 42 -14.32 10.15 -17.61
CA VAL A 42 -13.27 9.11 -17.72
C VAL A 42 -11.91 9.69 -17.30
N PRO A 43 -11.21 9.09 -16.30
CA PRO A 43 -9.94 9.61 -15.83
C PRO A 43 -8.79 9.22 -16.78
N HIS A 44 -8.04 10.22 -17.23
CA HIS A 44 -6.74 10.09 -17.86
C HIS A 44 -5.67 10.48 -16.85
N ILE A 45 -4.89 9.49 -16.38
CA ILE A 45 -3.93 9.65 -15.28
C ILE A 45 -2.52 9.74 -15.83
N PHE A 46 -1.78 10.75 -15.39
CA PHE A 46 -0.40 11.01 -15.81
C PHE A 46 0.50 11.17 -14.59
N ALA A 47 1.62 10.46 -14.58
CA ALA A 47 2.71 10.65 -13.64
C ALA A 47 4.03 10.15 -14.26
N LYS A 48 5.16 10.37 -13.59
CA LYS A 48 6.47 9.97 -14.11
C LYS A 48 6.75 8.48 -13.90
N THR A 49 6.07 7.84 -12.94
CA THR A 49 6.34 6.46 -12.53
C THR A 49 5.05 5.65 -12.43
N ASP A 50 5.13 4.35 -12.69
CA ASP A 50 3.97 3.46 -12.62
C ASP A 50 3.29 3.44 -11.23
N PRO A 51 4.02 3.44 -10.09
CA PRO A 51 3.39 3.54 -8.76
C PRO A 51 2.59 4.83 -8.55
N GLU A 52 3.05 5.96 -9.07
CA GLU A 52 2.32 7.23 -9.00
C GLU A 52 1.07 7.21 -9.88
N VAL A 53 1.12 6.54 -11.04
CA VAL A 53 -0.08 6.31 -11.86
C VAL A 53 -1.07 5.39 -11.15
N ALA A 54 -0.60 4.32 -10.49
CA ALA A 54 -1.45 3.43 -9.69
C ALA A 54 -2.16 4.18 -8.56
N TYR A 55 -1.48 5.12 -7.90
CA TYR A 55 -2.10 6.01 -6.93
C TYR A 55 -3.21 6.86 -7.54
N GLY A 56 -2.97 7.47 -8.70
CA GLY A 56 -4.01 8.24 -9.41
C GLY A 56 -5.20 7.38 -9.80
N LEU A 57 -4.97 6.10 -10.13
CA LEU A 57 -6.04 5.14 -10.43
C LEU A 57 -6.87 4.80 -9.19
N ALA A 58 -6.21 4.51 -8.07
CA ALA A 58 -6.89 4.27 -6.80
C ALA A 58 -7.71 5.48 -6.35
N TRP A 59 -7.16 6.68 -6.52
CA TRP A 59 -7.85 7.94 -6.23
C TRP A 59 -9.09 8.11 -7.11
N ALA A 60 -8.98 7.93 -8.42
CA ALA A 60 -10.12 8.03 -9.33
C ALA A 60 -11.21 6.99 -9.02
N HIS A 61 -10.84 5.75 -8.72
CA HIS A 61 -11.80 4.73 -8.26
C HIS A 61 -12.52 5.13 -6.97
N ALA A 62 -11.80 5.72 -6.01
CA ALA A 62 -12.38 6.19 -4.77
C ALA A 62 -13.31 7.39 -4.99
N GLU A 63 -12.99 8.31 -5.90
CA GLU A 63 -13.89 9.40 -6.28
C GLU A 63 -15.18 8.86 -6.93
N ASP A 64 -15.06 7.87 -7.82
CA ASP A 64 -16.16 7.44 -8.68
C ASP A 64 -17.13 6.49 -7.96
N ASP A 65 -16.63 5.56 -7.14
CA ASP A 65 -17.48 4.56 -6.47
C ASP A 65 -16.86 3.97 -5.18
N PHE A 66 -16.57 4.85 -4.22
CA PHE A 66 -15.96 4.44 -2.95
C PHE A 66 -16.77 3.38 -2.19
N GLN A 67 -18.10 3.48 -2.20
CA GLN A 67 -18.94 2.59 -1.41
C GLN A 67 -18.91 1.16 -1.96
N THR A 68 -18.93 0.99 -3.29
CA THR A 68 -18.91 -0.34 -3.88
C THR A 68 -17.52 -0.97 -3.79
N ILE A 69 -16.43 -0.23 -4.01
CA ILE A 69 -15.06 -0.79 -3.95
C ILE A 69 -14.68 -1.29 -2.54
N GLN A 70 -15.29 -0.74 -1.49
CA GLN A 70 -15.11 -1.24 -0.12
C GLN A 70 -15.64 -2.67 0.08
N LEU A 71 -16.67 -3.08 -0.64
CA LEU A 71 -17.29 -4.41 -0.48
C LEU A 71 -16.34 -5.57 -0.83
N PRO A 72 -15.72 -5.61 -2.03
CA PRO A 72 -14.75 -6.66 -2.35
C PRO A 72 -13.49 -6.56 -1.47
N LEU A 73 -13.07 -5.36 -1.05
CA LEU A 73 -11.95 -5.20 -0.12
C LEU A 73 -12.26 -5.89 1.24
N LEU A 74 -13.45 -5.66 1.78
CA LEU A 74 -13.89 -6.32 3.02
C LEU A 74 -14.02 -7.83 2.83
N ALA A 75 -14.55 -8.30 1.71
CA ALA A 75 -14.65 -9.73 1.40
C ALA A 75 -13.26 -10.39 1.37
N GLY A 76 -12.30 -9.82 0.62
CA GLY A 76 -10.93 -10.32 0.55
C GLY A 76 -10.19 -10.27 1.89
N LYS A 77 -10.59 -9.37 2.80
CA LYS A 77 -10.08 -9.31 4.17
C LYS A 77 -10.82 -10.22 5.16
N ALA A 78 -11.82 -10.99 4.72
CA ALA A 78 -12.72 -11.77 5.56
C ALA A 78 -13.40 -10.92 6.66
N MET A 79 -13.88 -9.74 6.26
CA MET A 79 -14.54 -8.75 7.13
C MET A 79 -15.92 -8.32 6.60
N LEU A 80 -16.44 -8.90 5.52
CA LEU A 80 -17.71 -8.48 4.94
C LEU A 80 -18.89 -8.77 5.87
N GLY A 81 -18.81 -9.84 6.64
CA GLY A 81 -19.77 -10.19 7.68
C GLY A 81 -19.87 -9.16 8.80
N ARG A 82 -18.81 -8.36 9.05
CA ARG A 82 -18.87 -7.25 10.00
C ARG A 82 -19.76 -6.10 9.52
N LEU A 83 -19.83 -5.90 8.20
CA LEU A 83 -20.67 -4.87 7.59
C LEU A 83 -22.08 -5.39 7.29
N LYS A 84 -22.21 -6.57 6.69
CA LYS A 84 -23.49 -7.11 6.18
C LYS A 84 -24.14 -8.18 7.08
N GLY A 85 -23.52 -8.52 8.20
CA GLY A 85 -23.99 -9.59 9.08
C GLY A 85 -23.92 -10.97 8.40
N LYS A 86 -24.95 -11.81 8.62
CA LYS A 86 -24.97 -13.20 8.13
C LYS A 86 -24.79 -13.33 6.62
N SER A 87 -25.29 -12.37 5.84
CA SER A 87 -25.17 -12.41 4.37
C SER A 87 -23.74 -12.17 3.89
N GLY A 88 -22.89 -11.47 4.67
CA GLY A 88 -21.46 -11.31 4.38
C GLY A 88 -20.60 -12.45 4.92
N ALA A 89 -21.02 -13.10 6.00
CA ALA A 89 -20.25 -14.14 6.67
C ALA A 89 -19.96 -15.37 5.79
N ALA A 90 -20.83 -15.68 4.81
CA ALA A 90 -20.59 -16.76 3.87
C ALA A 90 -19.34 -16.51 3.01
N ALA A 91 -19.13 -15.27 2.55
CA ALA A 91 -17.93 -14.89 1.79
C ALA A 91 -16.69 -14.93 2.68
N ASP A 92 -16.79 -14.43 3.92
CA ASP A 92 -15.68 -14.48 4.88
C ASP A 92 -15.24 -15.92 5.16
N TYR A 93 -16.20 -16.84 5.32
CA TYR A 93 -15.91 -18.26 5.51
C TYR A 93 -15.16 -18.86 4.32
N VAL A 94 -15.58 -18.57 3.08
CA VAL A 94 -14.91 -19.09 1.88
C VAL A 94 -13.47 -18.60 1.80
N VAL A 95 -13.23 -17.31 2.04
CA VAL A 95 -11.87 -16.73 2.02
C VAL A 95 -10.96 -17.37 3.08
N GLN A 96 -11.49 -17.65 4.27
CA GLN A 96 -10.74 -18.36 5.32
C GLN A 96 -10.53 -19.85 5.00
N LEU A 97 -11.56 -20.54 4.50
CA LEU A 97 -11.50 -21.95 4.11
C LEU A 97 -10.42 -22.20 3.06
N LEU A 98 -10.33 -21.30 2.07
CA LEU A 98 -9.35 -21.35 1.00
C LEU A 98 -7.96 -20.81 1.42
N ARG A 99 -7.84 -20.27 2.63
CA ARG A 99 -6.59 -19.75 3.18
C ARG A 99 -5.92 -18.72 2.27
N CYS A 100 -6.73 -17.87 1.63
CA CYS A 100 -6.26 -16.97 0.59
C CYS A 100 -5.18 -16.00 1.11
N ARG A 101 -5.34 -15.51 2.34
CA ARG A 101 -4.37 -14.62 2.97
C ARG A 101 -3.05 -15.34 3.23
N GLU A 102 -3.07 -16.51 3.86
CA GLU A 102 -1.82 -17.22 4.16
C GLU A 102 -1.08 -17.61 2.88
N LEU A 103 -1.81 -18.00 1.83
CA LEU A 103 -1.19 -18.29 0.54
C LEU A 103 -0.55 -17.03 -0.07
N ALA A 104 -1.28 -15.91 -0.09
CA ALA A 104 -0.76 -14.64 -0.60
C ALA A 104 0.48 -14.21 0.16
N GLU A 105 0.47 -14.22 1.50
CA GLU A 105 1.61 -13.87 2.35
C GLU A 105 2.80 -14.81 2.13
N ALA A 106 2.57 -16.12 2.05
CA ALA A 106 3.64 -17.10 1.85
C ALA A 106 4.32 -17.00 0.48
N ARG A 107 3.59 -16.48 -0.53
CA ARG A 107 4.06 -16.38 -1.91
C ARG A 107 4.47 -14.96 -2.31
N TYR A 108 4.09 -13.94 -1.54
CA TYR A 108 4.30 -12.53 -1.86
C TYR A 108 5.75 -12.22 -2.22
N GLU A 109 6.70 -12.73 -1.42
CA GLU A 109 8.13 -12.48 -1.63
C GLU A 109 8.72 -13.26 -2.80
N ALA A 110 8.27 -14.49 -3.01
CA ALA A 110 8.83 -15.40 -3.99
C ALA A 110 8.28 -15.18 -5.41
N ASP A 111 6.99 -14.83 -5.51
CA ASP A 111 6.26 -14.86 -6.77
C ASP A 111 6.10 -13.47 -7.40
N LEU A 112 6.26 -12.38 -6.63
CA LEU A 112 6.07 -11.01 -7.13
C LEU A 112 7.38 -10.26 -7.31
N SER A 113 7.54 -9.59 -8.45
CA SER A 113 8.69 -8.74 -8.71
C SER A 113 8.68 -7.46 -7.84
N PRO A 114 9.84 -6.86 -7.55
CA PRO A 114 9.90 -5.58 -6.84
C PRO A 114 9.09 -4.47 -7.50
N GLU A 115 9.06 -4.43 -8.84
CA GLU A 115 8.30 -3.44 -9.61
C GLU A 115 6.79 -3.62 -9.43
N PHE A 116 6.31 -4.87 -9.43
CA PHE A 116 4.90 -5.15 -9.22
C PHE A 116 4.48 -4.84 -7.78
N LYS A 117 5.33 -5.13 -6.79
CA LYS A 117 5.09 -4.74 -5.39
C LYS A 117 4.99 -3.22 -5.25
N ALA A 118 5.86 -2.47 -5.91
CA ALA A 118 5.80 -1.01 -5.92
C ALA A 118 4.49 -0.49 -6.56
N LEU A 119 3.96 -1.17 -7.57
CA LEU A 119 2.66 -0.85 -8.15
C LEU A 119 1.51 -1.13 -7.15
N LEU A 120 1.55 -2.26 -6.45
CA LEU A 120 0.57 -2.62 -5.41
C LEU A 120 0.58 -1.63 -4.24
N GLU A 121 1.76 -1.14 -3.85
CA GLU A 121 1.91 -0.13 -2.78
C GLU A 121 1.43 1.26 -3.23
N GLY A 122 1.44 1.54 -4.53
CA GLY A 122 0.93 2.77 -5.10
C GLY A 122 -0.60 2.86 -5.11
N TYR A 123 -1.29 1.73 -5.26
CA TYR A 123 -2.75 1.64 -5.36
C TYR A 123 -3.43 1.50 -3.98
#